data_AF-A0A3Q7FN50-F1
#
_entry.id   AF-A0A3Q7FN50-F1
#
_cell.length_a   1.000
_cell.length_b   1.000
_cell.length_c   1.000
_cell.angle_alpha   90.00
_cell.angle_beta   90.00
_cell.angle_gamma   90.00
#
_symmetry.space_group_name_H-M   'P 1'
#
loop_
_entity.id
_entity.type
_entity.pdbx_description
1 polymer ?
#
loop_
_entity_poly.entity_id
_entity_poly.type
_entity_poly.pdbx_seq_one_letter_code
_entity_poly.pdbx_strand_id
1 'polypeptide(L)'
;MWLALAANNILEDGQNHEVDYQTTSAQIQNLTLFVSSWNVGGIAPPSELNMEDLLHDENNLADIYVLGFQEIVPLNAGNILVQENTSISMQWNSLIRTALNKTDDIRLHHKAELGESHQKVYPLKREGSFTSNSPHFECIISKQMVGIFITIWARSPLLPYIRHTSVSSVGCGIFGCLGNKGSVSVRFCLHETSFCFVCSHLASGGKEGDKRERNANASQILSRTQFSSDPFQCLPRKILQHDRVIWLGDLNYRICLPEPTTRSLVNDRQWSTLLQNDQLKAELREGCTFEGWNEEEIEFAPTYKYNLDSDDYYGCNNQKGKKEKNRTPAWCDRIIWFGKGLKQRQYSRGESKLSDHRPVRAIFTAEVKVQCQSTENFVKMFS
;
A
#
# COMPACT_ATOMS: atom_id res chain seq x y z
N MET A 1 -13.71 -42.70 -69.43
CA MET A 1 -13.39 -41.60 -68.50
C MET A 1 -12.28 -42.11 -67.60
N TRP A 2 -11.03 -41.76 -67.96
CA TRP A 2 -9.77 -41.73 -67.18
C TRP A 2 -9.43 -42.95 -66.28
N LEU A 3 -8.56 -43.89 -66.71
CA LEU A 3 -7.07 -43.91 -66.62
C LEU A 3 -6.56 -44.01 -65.16
N ALA A 4 -5.59 -44.82 -64.74
CA ALA A 4 -4.92 -46.06 -65.15
C ALA A 4 -3.93 -46.41 -64.00
N LEU A 5 -3.79 -47.71 -63.71
CA LEU A 5 -2.59 -48.43 -63.22
C LEU A 5 -1.79 -47.93 -61.99
N ALA A 6 -1.93 -48.73 -60.93
CA ALA A 6 -0.95 -49.25 -59.97
C ALA A 6 0.52 -48.71 -59.92
N ALA A 7 0.88 -48.32 -58.69
CA ALA A 7 2.07 -48.68 -57.91
C ALA A 7 3.49 -48.40 -58.48
N ASN A 8 4.21 -47.46 -57.84
CA ASN A 8 5.35 -47.76 -56.96
C ASN A 8 6.00 -46.47 -56.40
N ASN A 9 6.31 -46.51 -55.10
CA ASN A 9 7.36 -45.82 -54.35
C ASN A 9 7.99 -44.53 -54.93
N ILE A 10 8.04 -43.46 -54.13
CA ILE A 10 9.27 -42.90 -53.53
C ILE A 10 8.91 -41.69 -52.65
N LEU A 11 9.54 -41.71 -51.48
CA LEU A 11 9.74 -40.75 -50.40
C LEU A 11 9.70 -39.22 -50.69
N GLU A 12 9.43 -38.50 -49.60
CA GLU A 12 9.80 -37.10 -49.29
C GLU A 12 9.11 -35.99 -50.09
N ASP A 13 8.04 -35.42 -49.52
CA ASP A 13 8.08 -34.02 -49.04
C ASP A 13 6.83 -33.76 -48.18
N GLY A 14 7.03 -33.33 -46.95
CA GLY A 14 5.97 -33.19 -45.96
C GLY A 14 6.52 -32.44 -44.77
N GLN A 15 6.78 -31.16 -44.97
CA GLN A 15 7.20 -30.19 -43.97
C GLN A 15 6.39 -30.38 -42.67
N ASN A 16 7.05 -30.95 -41.66
CA ASN A 16 6.64 -30.79 -40.28
C ASN A 16 6.76 -29.30 -39.94
N HIS A 17 5.65 -28.58 -39.99
CA HIS A 17 5.54 -27.30 -39.29
C HIS A 17 5.48 -27.60 -37.79
N GLU A 18 6.66 -27.77 -37.21
CA GLU A 18 6.86 -27.72 -35.77
C GLU A 18 6.54 -26.28 -35.35
N VAL A 19 5.34 -26.10 -34.76
CA VAL A 19 4.98 -24.84 -34.11
C VAL A 19 5.89 -24.72 -32.90
N ASP A 20 6.95 -23.93 -33.05
CA ASP A 20 7.91 -23.62 -31.99
C ASP A 20 7.15 -22.87 -30.88
N TYR A 21 6.74 -23.60 -29.85
CA TYR A 21 6.18 -23.01 -28.65
C TYR A 21 7.32 -22.22 -27.99
N GLN A 22 7.38 -20.92 -28.29
CA GLN A 22 8.23 -19.97 -27.58
C GLN A 22 8.01 -20.19 -26.08
N THR A 23 8.97 -20.84 -25.44
CA THR A 23 8.94 -21.04 -24.00
C THR A 23 9.27 -19.70 -23.36
N THR A 24 8.25 -18.89 -23.11
CA THR A 24 8.41 -17.62 -22.38
C THR A 24 8.91 -17.94 -20.98
N SER A 25 10.20 -17.72 -20.71
CA SER A 25 10.72 -17.79 -19.35
C SER A 25 10.28 -16.54 -18.60
N ALA A 26 9.44 -16.72 -17.59
CA ALA A 26 9.03 -15.62 -16.72
C ALA A 26 10.19 -15.27 -15.77
N GLN A 27 10.70 -14.04 -15.84
CA GLN A 27 11.73 -13.55 -14.92
C GLN A 27 11.05 -12.90 -13.70
N ILE A 28 11.57 -13.18 -12.50
CA ILE A 28 11.15 -12.47 -11.28
C ILE A 28 12.06 -11.26 -11.09
N GLN A 29 11.46 -10.07 -11.01
CA GLN A 29 12.12 -8.84 -10.63
C GLN A 29 11.65 -8.39 -9.25
N ASN A 30 12.56 -7.85 -8.44
CA ASN A 30 12.25 -7.34 -7.11
C ASN A 30 12.08 -5.81 -7.16
N LEU A 31 10.89 -5.34 -6.80
CA LEU A 31 10.60 -3.92 -6.64
C LEU A 31 10.54 -3.53 -5.17
N THR A 32 10.88 -2.28 -4.89
CA THR A 32 10.75 -1.68 -3.56
C THR A 32 9.42 -0.94 -3.47
N LEU A 33 8.54 -1.30 -2.54
CA LEU A 33 7.34 -0.54 -2.24
C LEU A 33 7.52 0.25 -0.95
N PHE A 34 7.17 1.52 -0.97
CA PHE A 34 6.95 2.32 0.23
C PHE A 34 5.45 2.35 0.51
N VAL A 35 5.04 1.98 1.72
CA VAL A 35 3.63 2.00 2.14
C VAL A 35 3.54 2.82 3.42
N SER A 36 2.62 3.79 3.48
CA SER A 36 2.38 4.56 4.70
C SER A 36 0.90 4.74 4.99
N SER A 37 0.56 4.72 6.28
CA SER A 37 -0.76 5.09 6.79
C SER A 37 -0.65 6.27 7.75
N TRP A 38 -1.56 7.23 7.63
CA TRP A 38 -1.65 8.35 8.57
C TRP A 38 -3.08 8.85 8.78
N ASN A 39 -3.61 8.71 9.99
CA ASN A 39 -4.80 9.45 10.40
C ASN A 39 -4.41 10.91 10.69
N VAL A 40 -4.96 11.85 9.92
CA VAL A 40 -4.62 13.29 10.02
C VAL A 40 -5.62 14.09 10.87
N GLY A 41 -6.54 13.43 11.56
CA GLY A 41 -7.35 14.03 12.62
C GLY A 41 -8.32 15.13 12.16
N GLY A 42 -8.78 15.09 10.91
CA GLY A 42 -9.66 16.11 10.33
C GLY A 42 -8.92 17.36 9.85
N ILE A 43 -7.58 17.36 9.86
CA ILE A 43 -6.74 18.51 9.55
C ILE A 43 -6.42 18.52 8.06
N ALA A 44 -6.78 19.62 7.38
CA ALA A 44 -6.37 19.85 6.00
C ALA A 44 -4.84 20.03 5.94
N PRO A 45 -4.17 19.58 4.88
CA PRO A 45 -2.72 19.66 4.80
C PRO A 45 -2.26 21.13 4.77
N PRO A 46 -1.41 21.57 5.71
CA PRO A 46 -0.79 22.89 5.63
C PRO A 46 0.04 23.04 4.35
N SER A 47 0.07 24.24 3.77
CA SER A 47 0.82 24.51 2.53
C SER A 47 2.32 24.25 2.64
N GLU A 48 2.85 24.40 3.85
CA GLU A 48 4.25 24.28 4.24
C GLU A 48 4.58 22.92 4.86
N LEU A 49 3.62 21.98 4.89
CA LEU A 49 3.86 20.65 5.43
C LEU A 49 4.97 19.95 4.65
N ASN A 50 6.06 19.66 5.35
CA ASN A 50 7.18 18.94 4.77
C ASN A 50 6.88 17.44 4.66
N MET A 51 6.52 16.98 3.47
CA MET A 51 6.30 15.55 3.21
C MET A 51 7.60 14.76 3.08
N GLU A 52 8.76 15.42 3.01
CA GLU A 52 10.07 14.77 2.90
C GLU A 52 10.38 13.90 4.12
N ASP A 53 10.06 14.37 5.33
CA ASP A 53 10.31 13.64 6.57
C ASP A 53 9.51 12.32 6.64
N LEU A 54 8.34 12.29 5.97
CA LEU A 54 7.54 11.09 5.85
C LEU A 54 8.09 10.15 4.76
N LEU A 55 8.37 10.70 3.57
CA LEU A 55 8.58 9.94 2.33
C LEU A 55 10.03 9.53 2.06
N HIS A 56 11.01 10.19 2.66
CA HIS A 56 12.41 9.84 2.46
C HIS A 56 12.90 8.90 3.55
N ASP A 57 13.56 7.83 3.09
CA ASP A 57 14.51 7.05 3.86
C ASP A 57 15.89 7.39 3.29
N GLU A 58 16.87 7.65 4.16
CA GLU A 58 18.19 8.21 3.81
C GLU A 58 18.95 7.37 2.77
N ASN A 59 18.50 6.14 2.50
CA ASN A 59 19.25 5.15 1.73
C ASN A 59 18.64 4.72 0.40
N ASN A 60 17.35 4.89 0.07
CA ASN A 60 16.82 4.47 -1.24
C ASN A 60 15.38 4.92 -1.54
N LEU A 61 15.16 5.57 -2.70
CA LEU A 61 13.81 5.87 -3.20
C LEU A 61 13.08 4.58 -3.62
N ALA A 62 11.83 4.41 -3.20
CA ALA A 62 11.00 3.26 -3.57
C ALA A 62 10.54 3.32 -5.04
N ASP A 63 10.23 2.15 -5.62
CA ASP A 63 9.70 2.02 -6.99
C ASP A 63 8.26 2.51 -7.08
N ILE A 64 7.49 2.23 -6.04
CA ILE A 64 6.08 2.61 -5.89
C ILE A 64 5.87 3.11 -4.47
N TYR A 65 5.17 4.24 -4.33
CA TYR A 65 4.71 4.80 -3.06
C TYR A 65 3.20 4.63 -2.95
N VAL A 66 2.74 4.04 -1.86
CA VAL A 66 1.33 3.82 -1.52
C VAL A 66 1.05 4.57 -0.23
N LEU A 67 0.24 5.61 -0.31
CA LEU A 67 -0.02 6.51 0.81
C LEU A 67 -1.50 6.48 1.14
N GLY A 68 -1.82 5.96 2.32
CA GLY A 68 -3.16 5.92 2.87
C GLY A 68 -3.32 6.96 3.97
N PHE A 69 -4.42 7.71 3.92
CA PHE A 69 -4.76 8.70 4.94
C PHE A 69 -6.17 8.44 5.46
N GLN A 70 -6.39 8.80 6.71
CA GLN A 70 -7.70 8.77 7.36
C GLN A 70 -8.01 10.13 7.96
N GLU A 71 -9.29 10.47 8.03
CA GLU A 71 -9.77 11.78 8.49
C GLU A 71 -9.13 12.97 7.74
N ILE A 72 -8.96 12.89 6.41
CA ILE A 72 -8.46 14.04 5.64
C ILE A 72 -9.42 15.24 5.62
N VAL A 73 -10.66 15.04 6.08
CA VAL A 73 -11.67 16.08 6.27
C VAL A 73 -12.31 15.93 7.65
N PRO A 74 -12.76 17.02 8.29
CA PRO A 74 -13.49 16.93 9.55
C PRO A 74 -14.74 16.06 9.39
N LEU A 75 -14.98 15.12 10.30
CA LEU A 75 -16.16 14.25 10.29
C LEU A 75 -17.40 15.00 10.84
N ASN A 76 -17.92 15.94 10.05
CA ASN A 76 -19.19 16.62 10.31
C ASN A 76 -20.30 16.10 9.37
N ALA A 77 -21.56 16.39 9.68
CA ALA A 77 -22.71 15.88 8.92
C ALA A 77 -22.66 16.22 7.42
N GLY A 78 -22.13 17.39 7.05
CA GLY A 78 -21.98 17.78 5.64
C GLY A 78 -20.95 16.92 4.91
N ASN A 79 -19.78 16.73 5.51
CA ASN A 79 -18.70 15.94 4.90
C ASN A 79 -19.02 14.45 4.82
N ILE A 80 -19.84 13.91 5.72
CA ILE A 80 -20.25 12.49 5.67
C ILE A 80 -21.20 12.21 4.51
N LEU A 81 -21.98 13.21 4.08
CA LEU A 81 -22.90 13.11 2.94
C LEU A 81 -22.19 13.32 1.59
N VAL A 82 -21.05 14.02 1.59
CA VAL A 82 -20.21 14.22 0.42
C VAL A 82 -19.22 13.06 0.30
N GLN A 83 -19.34 12.25 -0.75
CA GLN A 83 -18.48 11.09 -0.93
C GLN A 83 -17.01 11.46 -1.23
N GLU A 84 -16.77 12.58 -1.92
CA GLU A 84 -15.43 13.02 -2.31
C GLU A 84 -15.29 14.55 -2.21
N ASN A 85 -14.18 15.01 -1.61
CA ASN A 85 -13.77 16.41 -1.62
C ASN A 85 -12.44 16.54 -2.37
N THR A 86 -12.56 16.66 -3.69
CA THR A 86 -11.41 16.65 -4.61
C THR A 86 -10.38 17.74 -4.30
N SER A 87 -10.78 18.88 -3.73
CA SER A 87 -9.87 19.97 -3.39
C SER A 87 -8.81 19.58 -2.36
N ILE A 88 -9.20 18.87 -1.30
CA ILE A 88 -8.28 18.43 -0.25
C ILE A 88 -7.34 17.33 -0.75
N SER A 89 -7.87 16.35 -1.50
CA SER A 89 -7.02 15.33 -2.12
C SER A 89 -6.03 15.93 -3.12
N MET A 90 -6.41 16.99 -3.86
CA MET A 90 -5.49 17.71 -4.75
C MET A 90 -4.37 18.41 -3.98
N GLN A 91 -4.65 19.00 -2.82
CA GLN A 91 -3.62 19.62 -1.97
C GLN A 91 -2.61 18.58 -1.47
N TRP A 92 -3.09 17.45 -0.93
CA TRP A 92 -2.22 16.33 -0.54
C TRP A 92 -1.36 15.84 -1.71
N ASN A 93 -1.97 15.61 -2.87
CA ASN A 93 -1.25 15.17 -4.07
C ASN A 93 -0.21 16.19 -4.52
N SER A 94 -0.46 17.49 -4.37
CA SER A 94 0.50 18.55 -4.70
C SER A 94 1.73 18.47 -3.80
N LEU A 95 1.55 18.35 -2.48
CA LEU A 95 2.66 18.22 -1.53
C LEU A 95 3.47 16.95 -1.77
N ILE A 96 2.80 15.82 -2.01
CA ILE A 96 3.44 14.53 -2.32
C ILE A 96 4.24 14.64 -3.62
N ARG A 97 3.66 15.22 -4.67
CA ARG A 97 4.35 15.40 -5.96
C ARG A 97 5.63 16.20 -5.77
N THR A 98 5.56 17.31 -5.04
CA THR A 98 6.71 18.18 -4.76
C THR A 98 7.81 17.40 -4.04
N ALA A 99 7.47 16.67 -2.97
CA ALA A 99 8.44 15.92 -2.18
C ALA A 99 9.08 14.76 -2.95
N LEU A 100 8.30 14.00 -3.74
CA LEU A 100 8.83 12.87 -4.53
C LEU A 100 9.72 13.31 -5.70
N ASN A 101 9.38 14.45 -6.33
CA ASN A 101 10.05 14.93 -7.53
C ASN A 101 11.07 16.04 -7.27
N LYS A 102 11.39 16.34 -6.01
CA LYS A 102 12.43 17.32 -5.67
C LYS A 102 13.78 16.86 -6.21
N THR A 103 14.39 17.71 -7.02
CA THR A 103 15.71 17.50 -7.61
C THR A 103 16.75 17.84 -6.55
N ASP A 104 17.22 16.85 -5.80
CA ASP A 104 18.41 17.07 -4.97
C ASP A 104 19.64 16.94 -5.87
N ASP A 105 20.29 18.06 -6.19
CA ASP A 105 21.65 18.08 -6.80
C ASP A 105 22.67 17.26 -5.97
N ILE A 106 22.36 16.99 -4.69
CA ILE A 106 23.15 16.18 -3.77
C ILE A 106 23.13 14.67 -4.15
N ARG A 107 22.06 14.18 -4.80
CA ARG A 107 21.87 12.74 -5.09
C ARG A 107 22.86 12.15 -6.09
N LEU A 108 23.47 12.98 -6.94
CA LEU A 108 24.48 12.53 -7.92
C LEU A 108 25.85 12.29 -7.27
N HIS A 109 26.16 12.99 -6.18
CA HIS A 109 27.46 12.88 -5.50
C HIS A 109 27.54 11.66 -4.56
N HIS A 110 26.50 11.36 -3.79
CA HIS A 110 26.51 10.21 -2.87
C HIS A 110 26.52 8.84 -3.59
N LYS A 111 25.90 8.73 -4.78
CA LYS A 111 25.95 7.50 -5.59
C LYS A 111 27.32 7.21 -6.19
N ALA A 112 28.15 8.24 -6.39
CA ALA A 112 29.51 8.09 -6.92
C ALA A 112 30.49 7.58 -5.85
N GLU A 113 30.23 7.86 -4.57
CA GLU A 113 31.13 7.50 -3.46
C GLU A 113 30.89 6.09 -2.89
N LEU A 114 29.68 5.51 -3.05
CA LEU A 114 29.30 4.21 -2.44
C LEU A 114 29.48 2.98 -3.35
N GLY A 115 29.88 3.12 -4.62
CA GLY A 115 30.21 1.97 -5.47
C GLY A 115 29.11 0.92 -5.69
N GLU A 116 27.84 1.21 -5.36
CA GLU A 116 26.73 0.26 -5.52
C GLU A 116 26.32 0.13 -6.98
N SER A 117 26.90 -0.85 -7.67
CA SER A 117 26.62 -1.19 -9.07
C SER A 117 25.35 -2.04 -9.26
N HIS A 118 24.27 -1.77 -8.52
CA HIS A 118 22.97 -2.38 -8.78
C HIS A 118 22.11 -1.42 -9.60
N GLN A 119 22.46 -1.23 -10.88
CA GLN A 119 21.53 -0.71 -11.87
C GLN A 119 20.33 -1.66 -11.92
N LYS A 120 19.18 -1.23 -11.42
CA LYS A 120 17.90 -1.89 -11.69
C LYS A 120 17.67 -1.79 -13.20
N VAL A 121 17.98 -2.86 -13.93
CA VAL A 121 17.80 -2.92 -15.38
C VAL A 121 16.32 -3.18 -15.66
N TYR A 122 15.57 -2.10 -15.88
CA TYR A 122 14.26 -2.19 -16.52
C TYR A 122 14.49 -2.47 -18.02
N PRO A 123 13.65 -3.28 -18.70
CA PRO A 123 13.76 -3.46 -20.14
C PRO A 123 13.42 -2.15 -20.87
N LEU A 124 14.42 -1.29 -21.07
CA LEU A 124 14.30 -0.02 -21.77
C LEU A 124 14.39 -0.25 -23.28
N LYS A 125 13.30 0.00 -24.02
CA LYS A 125 13.41 0.34 -25.45
C LYS A 125 14.10 1.70 -25.54
N ARG A 126 15.29 1.73 -26.14
CA ARG A 126 16.18 2.89 -26.20
C ARG A 126 15.94 3.64 -27.50
N GLU A 127 15.14 4.71 -27.48
CA GLU A 127 15.20 5.77 -28.50
C GLU A 127 14.96 7.14 -27.87
N GLY A 128 15.98 8.01 -27.95
CA GLY A 128 15.83 9.46 -28.05
C GLY A 128 15.71 10.31 -26.77
N SER A 129 16.65 11.27 -26.66
CA SER A 129 16.63 12.49 -25.84
C SER A 129 17.13 12.40 -24.38
N PHE A 130 18.17 13.19 -24.11
CA PHE A 130 18.67 13.55 -22.78
C PHE A 130 17.52 14.03 -21.89
N THR A 131 17.30 13.38 -20.75
CA THR A 131 16.44 13.87 -19.66
C THR A 131 17.17 13.66 -18.33
N SER A 132 16.98 14.60 -17.41
CA SER A 132 17.70 14.67 -16.13
C SER A 132 17.65 13.34 -15.36
N ASN A 133 18.76 12.94 -14.75
CA ASN A 133 18.89 11.73 -13.90
C ASN A 133 18.01 11.76 -12.61
N SER A 134 17.09 12.70 -12.49
CA SER A 134 16.16 12.81 -11.37
C SER A 134 15.01 11.82 -11.56
N PRO A 135 14.74 10.92 -10.59
CA PRO A 135 13.62 9.99 -10.70
C PRO A 135 12.30 10.77 -10.70
N HIS A 136 11.59 10.74 -11.83
CA HIS A 136 10.26 11.30 -11.96
C HIS A 136 9.20 10.30 -11.48
N PHE A 137 8.29 10.76 -10.63
CA PHE A 137 7.16 10.00 -10.08
C PHE A 137 5.84 10.62 -10.52
N GLU A 138 4.93 9.74 -10.95
CA GLU A 138 3.59 10.11 -11.39
C GLU A 138 2.54 9.39 -10.55
N CYS A 139 1.43 10.09 -10.32
CA CYS A 139 0.27 9.55 -9.60
C CYS A 139 -0.49 8.60 -10.53
N ILE A 140 -0.46 7.30 -10.21
CA ILE A 140 -1.23 6.27 -10.92
C ILE A 140 -2.71 6.38 -10.56
N ILE A 141 -2.98 6.62 -9.28
CA ILE A 141 -4.35 6.73 -8.77
C ILE A 141 -4.42 7.55 -7.50
N SER A 142 -5.53 8.25 -7.34
CA SER A 142 -5.88 9.06 -6.18
C SER A 142 -7.37 8.92 -5.94
N LYS A 143 -7.77 8.33 -4.83
CA LYS A 143 -9.18 8.09 -4.52
C LYS A 143 -9.50 8.42 -3.07
N GLN A 144 -10.60 9.13 -2.87
CA GLN A 144 -11.18 9.46 -1.58
C GLN A 144 -12.54 8.78 -1.39
N MET A 145 -12.86 8.45 -0.13
CA MET A 145 -14.22 8.20 0.35
C MET A 145 -14.36 8.87 1.73
N VAL A 146 -15.09 9.98 1.78
CA VAL A 146 -15.26 10.81 2.99
C VAL A 146 -13.88 11.19 3.55
N GLY A 147 -13.47 10.65 4.71
CA GLY A 147 -12.18 10.92 5.32
C GLY A 147 -11.07 9.93 4.93
N ILE A 148 -11.39 8.85 4.23
CA ILE A 148 -10.43 7.82 3.84
C ILE A 148 -9.88 8.19 2.46
N PHE A 149 -8.57 8.26 2.33
CA PHE A 149 -7.89 8.65 1.10
C PHE A 149 -6.74 7.71 0.81
N ILE A 150 -6.57 7.31 -0.44
CA ILE A 150 -5.43 6.54 -0.90
C ILE A 150 -4.90 7.13 -2.20
N THR A 151 -3.59 7.29 -2.29
CA THR A 151 -2.89 7.67 -3.51
C THR A 151 -1.68 6.79 -3.75
N ILE A 152 -1.48 6.39 -5.00
CA ILE A 152 -0.38 5.53 -5.43
C ILE A 152 0.43 6.24 -6.50
N TRP A 153 1.75 6.31 -6.29
CA TRP A 153 2.71 6.96 -7.17
C TRP A 153 3.75 5.94 -7.60
N ALA A 154 4.17 5.97 -8.86
CA ALA A 154 5.27 5.14 -9.34
C ALA A 154 6.26 5.94 -10.16
N ARG A 155 7.49 5.41 -10.22
CA ARG A 155 8.51 5.93 -11.12
C ARG A 155 8.04 5.83 -12.58
N SER A 156 8.31 6.86 -13.37
CA SER A 156 7.88 6.93 -14.78
C SER A 156 8.23 5.70 -15.64
N PRO A 157 9.41 5.05 -15.50
CA PRO A 157 9.73 3.83 -16.27
C PRO A 157 8.80 2.65 -16.03
N LEU A 158 8.05 2.61 -14.91
CA LEU A 158 7.11 1.53 -14.61
C LEU A 158 5.73 1.73 -15.25
N LEU A 159 5.37 2.97 -15.56
CA LEU A 159 4.02 3.32 -16.00
C LEU A 159 3.53 2.54 -17.24
N PRO A 160 4.36 2.29 -18.27
CA PRO A 160 3.92 1.51 -19.44
C PRO A 160 3.50 0.07 -19.11
N TYR A 161 3.91 -0.45 -17.95
CA TYR A 161 3.65 -1.82 -17.51
C TYR A 161 2.53 -1.91 -16.46
N ILE A 162 2.00 -0.78 -16.00
CA ILE A 162 0.89 -0.72 -15.05
C ILE A 162 -0.42 -0.65 -15.85
N ARG A 163 -1.29 -1.63 -15.61
CA ARG A 163 -2.54 -1.80 -16.36
C ARG A 163 -3.69 -2.18 -15.44
N HIS A 164 -4.91 -2.08 -15.96
CA HIS A 164 -6.13 -2.57 -15.30
C HIS A 164 -6.35 -2.01 -13.90
N THR A 165 -6.05 -0.72 -13.71
CA THR A 165 -6.31 -0.04 -12.44
C THR A 165 -7.81 -0.03 -12.16
N SER A 166 -8.22 -0.46 -10.96
CA SER A 166 -9.62 -0.48 -10.53
C SER A 166 -9.71 -0.14 -9.04
N VAL A 167 -10.85 0.43 -8.65
CA VAL A 167 -11.11 0.89 -7.29
C VAL A 167 -12.42 0.30 -6.78
N SER A 168 -12.50 0.02 -5.49
CA SER A 168 -13.73 -0.35 -4.80
C SER A 168 -13.75 0.33 -3.43
N SER A 169 -14.83 1.04 -3.12
CA SER A 169 -15.02 1.72 -1.84
C SER A 169 -16.14 1.03 -1.04
N VAL A 170 -15.88 0.75 0.23
CA VAL A 170 -16.84 0.07 1.12
C VAL A 170 -17.02 0.90 2.37
N GLY A 171 -18.20 1.51 2.54
CA GLY A 171 -18.59 2.17 3.78
C GLY A 171 -19.10 1.18 4.83
N CYS A 172 -18.59 1.30 6.06
CA CYS A 172 -18.90 0.48 7.24
C CYS A 172 -19.35 1.32 8.44
N GLY A 173 -19.49 2.64 8.26
CA GLY A 173 -19.77 3.59 9.32
C GLY A 173 -21.23 3.58 9.78
N ILE A 174 -21.84 4.75 9.92
CA ILE A 174 -23.21 4.87 10.41
C ILE A 174 -24.15 3.97 9.57
N PHE A 175 -25.01 3.19 10.24
CA PHE A 175 -25.86 2.13 9.68
C PHE A 175 -25.14 1.02 8.89
N GLY A 176 -23.82 0.86 9.08
CA GLY A 176 -23.00 -0.14 8.37
C GLY A 176 -22.77 0.17 6.89
N CYS A 177 -23.10 1.39 6.43
CA CYS A 177 -23.05 1.76 5.02
C CYS A 177 -22.37 3.10 4.73
N LEU A 178 -22.33 4.03 5.70
CA LEU A 178 -21.75 5.35 5.47
C LEU A 178 -20.21 5.33 5.49
N GLY A 179 -19.60 6.23 4.71
CA GLY A 179 -18.16 6.24 4.43
C GLY A 179 -17.26 6.79 5.54
N ASN A 180 -17.81 7.23 6.68
CA ASN A 180 -17.02 7.73 7.81
C ASN A 180 -16.15 6.66 8.49
N LYS A 181 -16.42 5.38 8.19
CA LYS A 181 -15.59 4.21 8.46
C LYS A 181 -15.72 3.27 7.26
N GLY A 182 -14.74 2.39 7.06
CA GLY A 182 -14.73 1.47 5.92
C GLY A 182 -13.39 1.43 5.22
N SER A 183 -13.39 1.31 3.89
CA SER A 183 -12.16 1.28 3.09
C SER A 183 -12.29 1.88 1.70
N VAL A 184 -11.14 2.28 1.16
CA VAL A 184 -10.91 2.45 -0.27
C VAL A 184 -9.85 1.44 -0.69
N SER A 185 -10.24 0.50 -1.54
CA SER A 185 -9.38 -0.55 -2.08
C SER A 185 -9.02 -0.23 -3.52
N VAL A 186 -7.74 -0.36 -3.86
CA VAL A 186 -7.20 -0.12 -5.20
C VAL A 186 -6.47 -1.36 -5.66
N ARG A 187 -6.68 -1.75 -6.92
CA ARG A 187 -5.89 -2.80 -7.57
C ARG A 187 -5.36 -2.37 -8.92
N PHE A 188 -4.24 -2.95 -9.33
CA PHE A 188 -3.71 -2.86 -10.68
C PHE A 188 -2.86 -4.11 -10.98
N CYS A 189 -2.53 -4.32 -12.24
CA CYS A 189 -1.53 -5.28 -12.66
C CYS A 189 -0.25 -4.54 -13.04
N LEU A 190 0.90 -5.02 -12.58
CA LEU A 190 2.21 -4.59 -13.04
C LEU A 190 2.90 -5.79 -13.67
N HIS A 191 3.13 -5.70 -14.98
CA HIS A 191 3.43 -6.87 -15.80
C HIS A 191 2.38 -7.98 -15.55
N GLU A 192 2.83 -9.19 -15.20
CA GLU A 192 1.98 -10.37 -14.95
C GLU A 192 1.63 -10.54 -13.47
N THR A 193 1.82 -9.51 -12.64
CA THR A 193 1.59 -9.58 -11.19
C THR A 193 0.50 -8.61 -10.77
N SER A 194 -0.52 -9.13 -10.10
CA SER A 194 -1.65 -8.35 -9.59
C SER A 194 -1.39 -7.83 -8.17
N PHE A 195 -1.65 -6.55 -7.95
CA PHE A 195 -1.54 -5.89 -6.66
C PHE A 195 -2.90 -5.43 -6.17
N CYS A 196 -3.14 -5.51 -4.87
CA CYS A 196 -4.30 -4.95 -4.18
C CYS A 196 -3.86 -4.23 -2.90
N PHE A 197 -4.24 -2.97 -2.77
CA PHE A 197 -3.98 -2.12 -1.62
C PHE A 197 -5.30 -1.72 -0.99
N VAL A 198 -5.47 -1.97 0.30
CA VAL A 198 -6.69 -1.62 1.05
C VAL A 198 -6.33 -0.55 2.07
N CYS A 199 -6.83 0.68 1.89
CA CYS A 199 -6.72 1.74 2.90
C CYS A 199 -8.02 1.79 3.70
N SER A 200 -7.96 1.58 5.02
CA SER A 200 -9.16 1.52 5.85
C SER A 200 -9.15 2.43 7.07
N HIS A 201 -10.34 2.71 7.57
CA HIS A 201 -10.57 3.32 8.88
C HIS A 201 -11.66 2.50 9.57
N LEU A 202 -11.29 1.64 10.51
CA LEU A 202 -12.20 0.71 11.18
C LEU A 202 -12.86 1.35 12.42
N ALA A 203 -13.91 0.70 12.93
CA ALA A 203 -14.64 1.13 14.13
C ALA A 203 -13.71 1.51 15.30
N SER A 204 -13.86 2.73 15.80
CA SER A 204 -13.11 3.24 16.94
C SER A 204 -13.68 2.75 18.27
N GLY A 205 -12.92 2.92 19.36
CA GLY A 205 -13.42 2.69 20.71
C GLY A 205 -12.64 1.61 21.46
N GLY A 206 -12.62 1.72 22.79
CA GLY A 206 -11.90 0.84 23.71
C GLY A 206 -12.78 0.16 24.75
N LYS A 207 -14.10 0.15 24.56
CA LYS A 207 -15.05 -0.55 25.42
C LYS A 207 -15.12 -2.03 25.04
N GLU A 208 -15.66 -2.81 25.95
CA GLU A 208 -16.02 -4.19 25.68
C GLU A 208 -16.99 -4.27 24.49
N GLY A 209 -16.70 -5.14 23.53
CA GLY A 209 -17.48 -5.27 22.29
C GLY A 209 -16.92 -4.50 21.09
N ASP A 210 -16.18 -3.39 21.29
CA ASP A 210 -15.66 -2.57 20.17
C ASP A 210 -14.69 -3.37 19.27
N LYS A 211 -13.97 -4.36 19.83
CA LYS A 211 -13.15 -5.31 19.06
C LYS A 211 -13.99 -6.06 18.02
N ARG A 212 -15.20 -6.49 18.39
CA ARG A 212 -16.10 -7.22 17.49
C ARG A 212 -16.59 -6.35 16.35
N GLU A 213 -16.82 -5.06 16.60
CA GLU A 213 -17.19 -4.12 15.53
C GLU A 213 -16.06 -3.91 14.51
N ARG A 214 -14.81 -3.85 14.96
CA ARG A 214 -13.63 -3.82 14.07
C ARG A 214 -13.52 -5.07 13.21
N ASN A 215 -13.64 -6.25 13.83
CA ASN A 215 -13.64 -7.52 13.11
C ASN A 215 -14.80 -7.60 12.10
N ALA A 216 -15.98 -7.09 12.45
CA ALA A 216 -17.13 -7.01 11.56
C ALA A 216 -16.89 -6.05 10.38
N ASN A 217 -16.29 -4.88 10.62
CA ASN A 217 -15.89 -3.95 9.56
C ASN A 217 -14.90 -4.62 8.58
N ALA A 218 -13.85 -5.26 9.11
CA ALA A 218 -12.87 -5.97 8.29
C ALA A 218 -13.52 -7.11 7.47
N SER A 219 -14.39 -7.91 8.08
CA SER A 219 -15.17 -8.95 7.38
C SER A 219 -16.07 -8.38 6.28
N GLN A 220 -16.72 -7.24 6.53
CA GLN A 220 -17.51 -6.54 5.52
C GLN A 220 -16.65 -6.02 4.38
N ILE A 221 -15.47 -5.48 4.65
CA ILE A 221 -14.53 -5.01 3.63
C ILE A 221 -14.06 -6.17 2.74
N LEU A 222 -13.67 -7.30 3.34
CA LEU A 222 -13.25 -8.51 2.61
C LEU A 222 -14.37 -9.05 1.70
N SER A 223 -15.59 -9.11 2.21
CA SER A 223 -16.74 -9.66 1.47
C SER A 223 -17.29 -8.71 0.40
N ARG A 224 -17.44 -7.42 0.71
CA ARG A 224 -18.10 -6.42 -0.16
C ARG A 224 -17.16 -5.80 -1.18
N THR A 225 -15.84 -5.80 -0.94
CA THR A 225 -14.89 -5.28 -1.93
C THR A 225 -14.99 -6.11 -3.21
N GLN A 226 -15.23 -5.41 -4.31
CA GLN A 226 -15.51 -6.03 -5.59
C GLN A 226 -14.99 -5.14 -6.72
N PHE A 227 -13.95 -5.59 -7.41
CA PHE A 227 -13.41 -4.88 -8.56
C PHE A 227 -14.19 -5.22 -9.83
N SER A 228 -14.17 -4.29 -10.79
CA SER A 228 -14.82 -4.44 -12.09
C SER A 228 -14.28 -5.66 -12.83
N SER A 229 -15.18 -6.42 -13.43
CA SER A 229 -14.83 -7.54 -14.29
C SER A 229 -14.69 -7.04 -15.72
N ASP A 230 -13.64 -7.47 -16.42
CA ASP A 230 -13.61 -7.44 -17.88
C ASP A 230 -14.03 -8.86 -18.36
N PRO A 231 -15.11 -9.02 -19.15
CA PRO A 231 -15.53 -10.33 -19.65
C PRO A 231 -14.47 -11.09 -20.44
N PHE A 232 -13.49 -10.38 -21.00
CA PHE A 232 -12.45 -10.94 -21.85
C PHE A 232 -11.13 -11.16 -21.10
N GLN A 233 -11.04 -10.79 -19.83
CA GLN A 233 -9.81 -10.93 -19.03
C GLN A 233 -10.12 -11.56 -17.66
N CYS A 234 -9.40 -12.63 -17.32
CA CYS A 234 -9.52 -13.31 -16.04
C CYS A 234 -8.76 -12.56 -14.93
N LEU A 235 -9.21 -11.33 -14.62
CA LEU A 235 -8.58 -10.50 -13.59
C LEU A 235 -9.16 -10.78 -12.20
N PRO A 236 -8.33 -10.73 -11.13
CA PRO A 236 -8.81 -10.85 -9.76
C PRO A 236 -9.91 -9.84 -9.44
N ARG A 237 -10.94 -10.33 -8.75
CA ARG A 237 -12.19 -9.62 -8.45
C ARG A 237 -12.37 -9.31 -6.96
N LYS A 238 -11.80 -10.14 -6.09
CA LYS A 238 -11.78 -10.00 -4.63
C LYS A 238 -10.38 -9.69 -4.11
N ILE A 239 -10.27 -9.11 -2.92
CA ILE A 239 -9.00 -8.69 -2.30
C ILE A 239 -7.98 -9.85 -2.31
N LEU A 240 -8.35 -10.99 -1.71
CA LEU A 240 -7.46 -12.14 -1.49
C LEU A 240 -7.14 -12.95 -2.77
N GLN A 241 -7.69 -12.58 -3.93
CA GLN A 241 -7.38 -13.21 -5.21
C GLN A 241 -6.17 -12.60 -5.91
N HIS A 242 -5.63 -11.49 -5.40
CA HIS A 242 -4.47 -10.82 -6.00
C HIS A 242 -3.17 -11.44 -5.48
N ASP A 243 -2.10 -11.36 -6.28
CA ASP A 243 -0.79 -11.93 -5.97
C ASP A 243 -0.11 -11.22 -4.79
N ARG A 244 -0.30 -9.90 -4.70
CA ARG A 244 0.31 -9.02 -3.69
C ARG A 244 -0.79 -8.22 -3.01
N VAL A 245 -1.05 -8.49 -1.74
CA VAL A 245 -2.11 -7.80 -0.99
C VAL A 245 -1.52 -7.11 0.23
N ILE A 246 -1.72 -5.79 0.32
CA ILE A 246 -1.33 -4.99 1.48
C ILE A 246 -2.56 -4.24 2.00
N TRP A 247 -2.80 -4.34 3.30
CA TRP A 247 -3.85 -3.61 3.99
C TRP A 247 -3.21 -2.65 4.98
N LEU A 248 -3.49 -1.36 4.80
CA LEU A 248 -2.99 -0.27 5.60
C LEU A 248 -4.15 0.55 6.17
N GLY A 249 -3.95 1.23 7.28
CA GLY A 249 -4.95 2.15 7.80
C GLY A 249 -4.90 2.39 9.29
N ASP A 250 -5.83 3.24 9.75
CA ASP A 250 -6.25 3.27 11.14
C ASP A 250 -7.20 2.09 11.39
N LEU A 251 -6.61 0.95 11.76
CA LEU A 251 -7.34 -0.27 12.09
C LEU A 251 -7.98 -0.19 13.48
N ASN A 252 -7.63 0.83 14.28
CA ASN A 252 -8.26 1.17 15.55
C ASN A 252 -8.22 0.09 16.65
N TYR A 253 -7.48 -1.00 16.46
CA TYR A 253 -7.28 -2.01 17.49
C TYR A 253 -6.53 -1.42 18.69
N ARG A 254 -6.90 -1.90 19.89
CA ARG A 254 -6.44 -1.34 21.16
C ARG A 254 -5.65 -2.36 21.96
N ILE A 255 -4.96 -1.88 22.99
CA ILE A 255 -4.26 -2.73 23.96
C ILE A 255 -5.26 -3.18 25.02
N CYS A 256 -5.33 -4.49 25.28
CA CYS A 256 -6.24 -5.11 26.23
C CYS A 256 -5.70 -5.09 27.67
N LEU A 257 -5.33 -3.89 28.15
CA LEU A 257 -4.83 -3.66 29.50
C LEU A 257 -5.49 -2.43 30.13
N PRO A 258 -5.56 -2.35 31.48
CA PRO A 258 -6.00 -1.14 32.18
C PRO A 258 -5.11 0.06 31.84
N GLU A 259 -5.72 1.24 31.73
CA GLU A 259 -5.04 2.46 31.29
C GLU A 259 -3.79 2.82 32.13
N PRO A 260 -3.80 2.75 33.48
CA PRO A 260 -2.60 3.02 34.28
C PRO A 260 -1.47 2.03 33.99
N THR A 261 -1.81 0.75 33.81
CA THR A 261 -0.84 -0.31 33.49
C THR A 261 -0.25 -0.08 32.11
N THR A 262 -1.08 0.17 31.10
CA THR A 262 -0.61 0.48 29.74
C THR A 262 0.34 1.68 29.76
N ARG A 263 -0.02 2.76 30.46
CA ARG A 263 0.80 3.97 30.52
C ARG A 263 2.14 3.74 31.19
N SER A 264 2.18 2.96 32.28
CA SER A 264 3.43 2.56 32.93
C SER A 264 4.34 1.81 31.95
N LEU A 265 3.81 0.78 31.29
CA LEU A 265 4.58 -0.02 30.34
C LEU A 265 5.07 0.79 29.13
N VAL A 266 4.30 1.79 28.70
CA VAL A 266 4.70 2.72 27.64
C VAL A 266 5.87 3.59 28.09
N ASN A 267 5.82 4.13 29.31
CA ASN A 267 6.93 4.92 29.87
C ASN A 267 8.21 4.09 30.02
N ASP A 268 8.06 2.82 30.40
CA ASP A 268 9.15 1.86 30.56
C ASP A 268 9.61 1.23 29.22
N ARG A 269 8.99 1.64 28.09
CA ARG A 269 9.26 1.14 26.74
C ARG A 269 9.15 -0.39 26.61
N GLN A 270 8.24 -1.00 27.37
CA GLN A 270 8.01 -2.45 27.35
C GLN A 270 7.08 -2.86 26.20
N TRP A 271 7.52 -2.65 24.96
CA TRP A 271 6.73 -2.88 23.75
C TRP A 271 6.28 -4.34 23.61
N SER A 272 7.16 -5.30 23.91
CA SER A 272 6.84 -6.74 23.83
C SER A 272 5.63 -7.11 24.71
N THR A 273 5.62 -6.70 25.98
CA THR A 273 4.51 -6.97 26.91
C THR A 273 3.22 -6.30 26.44
N LEU A 274 3.30 -5.07 25.93
CA LEU A 274 2.14 -4.37 25.39
C LEU A 274 1.57 -5.07 24.14
N LEU A 275 2.44 -5.52 23.22
CA LEU A 275 2.06 -6.22 21.98
C LEU A 275 1.48 -7.62 22.21
N GLN A 276 1.88 -8.30 23.30
CA GLN A 276 1.22 -9.55 23.72
C GLN A 276 -0.28 -9.32 24.00
N ASN A 277 -0.63 -8.12 24.45
CA ASN A 277 -1.99 -7.69 24.77
C ASN A 277 -2.64 -6.84 23.67
N ASP A 278 -2.01 -6.69 22.50
CA ASP A 278 -2.58 -5.96 21.36
C ASP A 278 -3.68 -6.78 20.68
N GLN A 279 -4.86 -6.17 20.48
CA GLN A 279 -6.02 -6.86 19.91
C GLN A 279 -5.78 -7.32 18.46
N LEU A 280 -5.02 -6.58 17.64
CA LEU A 280 -4.73 -7.01 16.27
C LEU A 280 -3.72 -8.15 16.25
N LYS A 281 -2.64 -8.07 17.03
CA LYS A 281 -1.69 -9.19 17.17
C LYS A 281 -2.40 -10.46 17.66
N ALA A 282 -3.40 -10.35 18.54
CA ALA A 282 -4.25 -11.49 18.91
C ALA A 282 -5.04 -12.04 17.72
N GLU A 283 -5.74 -11.20 16.95
CA GLU A 283 -6.49 -11.64 15.75
C GLU A 283 -5.60 -12.32 14.69
N LEU A 284 -4.38 -11.82 14.49
CA LEU A 284 -3.41 -12.39 13.56
C LEU A 284 -2.92 -13.78 14.03
N ARG A 285 -2.74 -13.98 15.35
CA ARG A 285 -2.34 -15.28 15.93
C ARG A 285 -3.49 -16.30 15.95
N GLU A 286 -4.69 -15.85 16.30
CA GLU A 286 -5.87 -16.70 16.45
C GLU A 286 -6.47 -17.11 15.10
N GLY A 287 -6.15 -16.38 14.02
CA GLY A 287 -6.57 -16.73 12.67
C GLY A 287 -8.07 -16.59 12.43
N CYS A 288 -8.72 -15.62 13.08
CA CYS A 288 -10.15 -15.33 12.88
C CYS A 288 -10.37 -14.47 11.63
N THR A 289 -10.51 -13.16 11.79
CA THR A 289 -10.77 -12.22 10.68
C THR A 289 -9.58 -12.12 9.73
N PHE A 290 -8.37 -12.25 10.28
CA PHE A 290 -7.11 -12.02 9.59
C PHE A 290 -6.27 -13.30 9.47
N GLU A 291 -6.92 -14.45 9.24
CA GLU A 291 -6.22 -15.70 8.96
C GLU A 291 -5.26 -15.56 7.76
N GLY A 292 -4.00 -15.98 7.95
CA GLY A 292 -2.96 -15.94 6.92
C GLY A 292 -2.39 -14.56 6.61
N TRP A 293 -2.84 -13.51 7.31
CA TRP A 293 -2.22 -12.18 7.25
C TRP A 293 -0.97 -12.13 8.12
N ASN A 294 -0.05 -11.26 7.73
CA ASN A 294 1.24 -11.10 8.38
C ASN A 294 1.44 -9.62 8.74
N GLU A 295 2.21 -9.39 9.80
CA GLU A 295 2.65 -8.06 10.22
C GLU A 295 4.07 -8.18 10.80
N GLU A 296 4.98 -7.30 10.40
CA GLU A 296 6.34 -7.28 10.92
C GLU A 296 6.36 -6.93 12.42
N GLU A 297 7.49 -7.23 13.07
CA GLU A 297 7.72 -6.82 14.44
C GLU A 297 7.62 -5.29 14.59
N ILE A 298 6.97 -4.87 15.68
CA ILE A 298 6.77 -3.45 16.00
C ILE A 298 7.78 -3.08 17.08
N GLU A 299 8.74 -2.24 16.73
CA GLU A 299 9.80 -1.75 17.63
C GLU A 299 9.61 -0.28 18.03
N PHE A 300 8.48 0.33 17.64
CA PHE A 300 8.17 1.74 17.86
C PHE A 300 7.02 1.94 18.85
N ALA A 301 6.99 3.11 19.49
CA ALA A 301 5.97 3.48 20.47
C ALA A 301 4.54 3.53 19.85
N PRO A 302 3.49 3.36 20.67
CA PRO A 302 2.09 3.53 20.23
C PRO A 302 1.86 4.83 19.43
N THR A 303 1.03 4.74 18.39
CA THR A 303 0.82 5.85 17.44
C THR A 303 -0.34 6.76 17.83
N TYR A 304 -1.14 6.38 18.82
CA TYR A 304 -2.34 7.07 19.29
C TYR A 304 -2.41 7.00 20.83
N LYS A 305 -2.99 7.95 21.57
CA LYS A 305 -3.45 9.30 21.17
C LYS A 305 -2.51 10.34 21.76
N TYR A 306 -1.98 11.23 20.93
CA TYR A 306 -1.13 12.34 21.36
C TYR A 306 -1.95 13.62 21.61
N ASN A 307 -1.39 14.52 22.42
CA ASN A 307 -1.81 15.92 22.38
C ASN A 307 -1.31 16.55 21.06
N LEU A 308 -2.07 17.51 20.51
CA LEU A 308 -1.65 18.23 19.31
C LEU A 308 -0.32 18.96 19.56
N ASP A 309 0.56 18.97 18.55
CA ASP A 309 1.88 19.60 18.60
C ASP A 309 2.77 19.15 19.79
N SER A 310 2.54 17.96 20.34
CA SER A 310 3.23 17.45 21.52
C SER A 310 3.55 15.97 21.41
N ASP A 311 4.64 15.55 22.06
CA ASP A 311 5.03 14.13 22.22
C ASP A 311 4.38 13.47 23.44
N ASP A 312 3.60 14.22 24.21
CA ASP A 312 2.86 13.70 25.34
C ASP A 312 1.58 13.02 24.88
N TYR A 313 1.35 11.81 25.38
CA TYR A 313 0.06 11.15 25.24
C TYR A 313 -1.06 11.95 25.92
N TYR A 314 -2.22 11.94 25.30
CA TYR A 314 -3.42 12.56 25.83
C TYR A 314 -3.75 12.00 27.22
N GLY A 315 -4.00 12.89 28.19
CA GLY A 315 -4.24 12.52 29.60
C GLY A 315 -2.99 12.37 30.48
N CYS A 316 -1.77 12.63 30.00
CA CYS A 316 -0.56 12.70 30.85
C CYS A 316 -0.62 13.86 31.87
N ASN A 317 -1.22 14.99 31.48
CA ASN A 317 -1.21 16.21 32.28
C ASN A 317 -2.53 16.37 33.02
N ASN A 318 -2.61 15.82 34.24
CA ASN A 318 -3.69 16.11 35.19
C ASN A 318 -3.60 17.58 35.64
N GLN A 319 -4.00 18.53 34.79
CA GLN A 319 -4.35 19.86 35.29
C GLN A 319 -5.56 19.69 36.22
N LYS A 320 -5.30 19.92 37.51
CA LYS A 320 -6.28 19.88 38.61
C LYS A 320 -7.57 20.60 38.18
N GLY A 321 -8.62 19.84 37.85
CA GLY A 321 -9.97 20.38 37.72
C GLY A 321 -10.82 19.89 36.54
N LYS A 322 -10.26 19.31 35.47
CA LYS A 322 -11.05 18.74 34.37
C LYS A 322 -10.89 17.22 34.32
N LYS A 323 -12.01 16.49 34.51
CA LYS A 323 -12.14 15.06 34.18
C LYS A 323 -12.10 14.90 32.64
N GLU A 324 -10.94 15.13 32.03
CA GLU A 324 -10.76 14.75 30.64
C GLU A 324 -10.66 13.21 30.57
N LYS A 325 -11.35 12.61 29.59
CA LYS A 325 -11.37 11.15 29.44
C LYS A 325 -9.98 10.70 28.99
N ASN A 326 -9.17 10.14 29.90
CA ASN A 326 -7.89 9.52 29.55
C ASN A 326 -8.08 8.53 28.39
N ARG A 327 -7.28 8.71 27.34
CA ARG A 327 -7.23 7.77 26.22
C ARG A 327 -5.99 6.92 26.41
N THR A 328 -6.20 5.61 26.53
CA THR A 328 -5.11 4.64 26.61
C THR A 328 -4.30 4.67 25.31
N PRO A 329 -2.96 4.74 25.39
CA PRO A 329 -2.11 4.60 24.21
C PRO A 329 -2.38 3.30 23.44
N ALA A 330 -2.30 3.33 22.12
CA ALA A 330 -2.53 2.17 21.24
C ALA A 330 -1.81 2.28 19.89
N TRP A 331 -1.51 1.14 19.28
CA TRP A 331 -1.09 1.03 17.88
C TRP A 331 -2.33 0.89 16.99
N CYS A 332 -2.97 2.02 16.72
CA CYS A 332 -4.15 2.10 15.87
C CYS A 332 -3.78 1.99 14.38
N ASP A 333 -2.66 2.61 13.99
CA ASP A 333 -2.21 2.73 12.61
C ASP A 333 -1.31 1.55 12.25
N ARG A 334 -1.71 0.73 11.28
CA ARG A 334 -1.09 -0.58 10.99
C ARG A 334 -0.96 -0.84 9.50
N ILE A 335 0.02 -1.66 9.14
CA ILE A 335 0.27 -2.16 7.79
C ILE A 335 0.47 -3.67 7.87
N ILE A 336 -0.46 -4.43 7.31
CA ILE A 336 -0.44 -5.90 7.27
C ILE A 336 -0.46 -6.36 5.80
N TRP A 337 -0.01 -7.59 5.53
CA TRP A 337 -0.02 -8.14 4.17
C TRP A 337 -0.45 -9.60 4.13
N PHE A 338 -0.90 -10.04 2.96
CA PHE A 338 -1.35 -11.41 2.71
C PHE A 338 -0.66 -11.99 1.48
N GLY A 339 -0.38 -13.29 1.54
CA GLY A 339 0.19 -14.05 0.44
C GLY A 339 1.72 -14.08 0.41
N LYS A 340 2.26 -14.57 -0.71
CA LYS A 340 3.71 -14.75 -0.95
C LYS A 340 4.27 -13.63 -1.82
N GLY A 341 5.59 -13.56 -1.96
CA GLY A 341 6.28 -12.59 -2.83
C GLY A 341 6.23 -11.15 -2.33
N LEU A 342 5.82 -10.94 -1.08
CA LEU A 342 6.03 -9.71 -0.31
C LEU A 342 6.92 -10.03 0.88
N LYS A 343 7.96 -9.22 1.07
CA LYS A 343 8.79 -9.25 2.27
C LYS A 343 8.84 -7.84 2.84
N GLN A 344 8.24 -7.64 4.01
CA GLN A 344 8.43 -6.40 4.76
C GLN A 344 9.90 -6.35 5.21
N ARG A 345 10.57 -5.22 4.94
CA ARG A 345 12.00 -4.99 5.21
C ARG A 345 12.21 -4.02 6.35
N GLN A 346 11.31 -3.06 6.47
CA GLN A 346 11.32 -2.05 7.52
C GLN A 346 9.88 -1.78 7.95
N TYR A 347 9.70 -1.47 9.23
CA TYR A 347 8.44 -1.02 9.79
C TYR A 347 8.73 0.03 10.86
N SER A 348 8.30 1.27 10.63
CA SER A 348 8.65 2.39 11.49
C SER A 348 7.52 3.39 11.62
N ARG A 349 7.64 4.24 12.64
CA ARG A 349 6.76 5.38 12.91
C ARG A 349 7.47 6.67 12.51
N GLY A 350 6.76 7.62 11.94
CA GLY A 350 7.22 8.99 11.76
C GLY A 350 6.85 9.89 12.94
N GLU A 351 7.55 11.01 13.07
CA GLU A 351 7.45 11.90 14.25
C GLU A 351 6.63 13.18 13.99
N SER A 352 5.89 13.24 12.88
CA SER A 352 5.03 14.38 12.59
C SER A 352 3.98 14.58 13.68
N LYS A 353 3.87 15.83 14.17
CA LYS A 353 2.98 16.22 15.27
C LYS A 353 1.69 16.89 14.81
N LEU A 354 1.46 16.94 13.49
CA LEU A 354 0.30 17.56 12.87
C LEU A 354 -1.01 17.00 13.43
N SER A 355 -1.04 15.71 13.75
CA SER A 355 -2.22 14.98 14.19
C SER A 355 -2.02 14.39 15.60
N ASP A 356 -3.13 14.00 16.23
CA ASP A 356 -3.13 13.17 17.44
C ASP A 356 -2.71 11.72 17.17
N HIS A 357 -2.52 11.37 15.89
CA HIS A 357 -1.83 10.17 15.42
C HIS A 357 -0.45 10.47 14.81
N ARG A 358 0.43 9.49 14.95
CA ARG A 358 1.75 9.48 14.30
C ARG A 358 1.71 8.61 13.04
N PRO A 359 2.26 9.06 11.91
CA PRO A 359 2.25 8.27 10.67
C PRO A 359 3.06 6.98 10.86
N VAL A 360 2.63 5.92 10.20
CA VAL A 360 3.35 4.64 10.15
C VAL A 360 3.79 4.39 8.71
N ARG A 361 4.98 3.82 8.53
CA ARG A 361 5.54 3.49 7.23
C ARG A 361 6.20 2.12 7.22
N ALA A 362 6.16 1.46 6.07
CA ALA A 362 6.74 0.17 5.82
C ALA A 362 7.40 0.14 4.45
N ILE A 363 8.55 -0.51 4.36
CA ILE A 363 9.24 -0.80 3.10
C ILE A 363 9.07 -2.28 2.80
N PHE A 364 8.63 -2.62 1.58
CA PHE A 364 8.52 -3.99 1.11
C PHE A 364 9.45 -4.25 -0.07
N THR A 365 10.00 -5.45 -0.13
CA THR A 365 10.40 -6.05 -1.40
C THR A 365 9.22 -6.81 -1.97
N ALA A 366 8.84 -6.51 -3.21
CA ALA A 366 7.76 -7.18 -3.93
C ALA A 366 8.31 -7.87 -5.19
N GLU A 367 8.08 -9.17 -5.28
CA GLU A 367 8.41 -9.98 -6.46
C GLU A 367 7.38 -9.73 -7.56
N VAL A 368 7.86 -9.39 -8.77
CA VAL A 368 7.04 -9.13 -9.96
C VAL A 368 7.50 -10.04 -11.09
N LYS A 369 6.54 -10.76 -11.69
CA LYS A 369 6.75 -11.60 -12.87
C LYS A 369 6.76 -10.73 -14.12
N VAL A 370 7.89 -10.71 -14.82
CA VAL A 370 8.11 -9.97 -16.06
C VAL A 370 8.24 -10.97 -17.22
N GLN A 371 7.48 -10.74 -18.29
CA GLN A 371 7.66 -11.50 -19.54
C GLN A 371 8.89 -10.95 -20.27
N CYS A 372 9.89 -11.81 -20.47
CA CYS A 372 10.97 -11.53 -21.43
C CYS A 372 10.49 -11.93 -22.83
N GLN A 373 10.46 -10.99 -23.76
CA GLN A 373 10.46 -11.34 -25.18
C GLN A 373 11.89 -11.73 -25.55
N SER A 374 12.12 -12.99 -25.91
CA SER A 374 13.42 -13.39 -26.45
C SER A 374 13.66 -12.65 -27.77
N THR A 375 14.68 -11.78 -27.79
CA THR A 375 15.12 -11.09 -29.01
C THR A 375 16.00 -11.98 -29.90
N GLU A 376 15.66 -13.27 -30.06
CA GLU A 376 16.44 -14.17 -30.91
C GLU A 376 16.01 -14.19 -32.39
N ASN A 377 14.91 -13.53 -32.75
CA ASN A 377 14.37 -13.62 -34.13
C ASN A 377 14.68 -12.45 -35.07
N PHE A 378 15.51 -11.47 -34.70
CA PHE A 378 15.90 -10.41 -35.65
C PHE A 378 17.13 -10.71 -36.50
N VAL A 379 17.88 -11.78 -36.22
CA VAL A 379 19.10 -12.14 -36.97
C VAL A 379 18.82 -13.19 -38.07
N LYS A 380 17.74 -13.98 -37.98
CA LYS A 380 17.43 -15.03 -38.98
C LYS A 380 16.58 -14.59 -40.18
N MET A 381 16.15 -13.32 -40.26
CA MET A 381 15.46 -12.78 -41.44
C MET A 381 16.40 -12.09 -42.46
N PHE A 382 17.70 -12.01 -42.18
CA PHE A 382 18.70 -11.37 -43.07
C PHE A 382 20.00 -12.17 -43.24
N SER A 383 19.97 -13.49 -42.98
CA SER A 383 21.11 -14.40 -43.22
C SER A 383 20.83 -15.36 -44.37
#